data_AF-A0AAP3H0A5-F1
#
_entry.id   AF-A0AAP3H0A5-F1
#
_cell.length_a   1.000
_cell.length_b   1.000
_cell.length_c   1.000
_cell.angle_alpha   90.00
_cell.angle_beta   90.00
_cell.angle_gamma   90.00
#
_symmetry.space_group_name_H-M   'P 1'
#
loop_
_entity.id
_entity.type
_entity.pdbx_description
1 polymer ?
#
loop_
_entity_poly.entity_id
_entity_poly.type
_entity_poly.pdbx_seq_one_letter_code
_entity_poly.pdbx_strand_id
1 'polypeptide(L)'
;MADHHNQRDGFDDLDALFAEARATRPEVPDRLMQAILADAATEQTQWQPESAPKRASRGPIALLVAALGGWPAVGGLVAASCTGLWFGINAPDLMLDAPGLQTLAMTGSETSDYEVYETFDLATVLAEDLQ
;
A
#
# COMPACT_ATOMS: atom_id res chain seq x y z
N MET A 1 4.03 21.98 25.24
CA MET A 1 4.45 20.69 25.82
C MET A 1 3.35 20.14 26.73
N ALA A 2 2.18 19.75 26.19
CA ALA A 2 1.05 19.32 27.03
C ALA A 2 0.14 18.22 26.42
N ASP A 3 0.49 17.61 25.29
CA ASP A 3 -0.41 16.67 24.60
C ASP A 3 -0.15 15.18 24.94
N HIS A 4 1.12 14.77 25.12
CA HIS A 4 1.48 13.35 25.27
C HIS A 4 1.08 12.66 26.60
N HIS A 5 0.51 13.37 27.56
CA HIS A 5 0.11 12.78 28.85
C HIS A 5 -1.27 12.11 28.75
N ASN A 6 -2.22 12.78 28.10
CA ASN A 6 -3.59 12.28 27.94
C ASN A 6 -3.68 10.96 27.14
N GLN A 7 -2.81 10.79 26.14
CA GLN A 7 -2.78 9.56 25.34
C GLN A 7 -2.23 8.37 26.13
N ARG A 8 -1.25 8.58 27.03
CA ARG A 8 -0.67 7.51 27.87
C ARG A 8 -1.65 7.06 28.94
N ASP A 9 -2.28 8.03 29.61
CA ASP A 9 -3.30 7.76 30.63
C ASP A 9 -4.46 6.94 30.04
N GLY A 10 -4.88 7.25 28.81
CA GLY A 10 -5.91 6.49 28.11
C GLY A 10 -5.51 5.05 27.74
N PHE A 11 -4.23 4.78 27.44
CA PHE A 11 -3.77 3.41 27.20
C PHE A 11 -3.65 2.61 28.51
N ASP A 12 -3.18 3.24 29.58
CA ASP A 12 -3.07 2.61 30.90
C ASP A 12 -4.45 2.25 31.48
N ASP A 13 -5.46 3.11 31.28
CA ASP A 13 -6.85 2.82 31.65
C ASP A 13 -7.43 1.64 30.87
N LEU A 14 -7.17 1.55 29.57
CA LEU A 14 -7.61 0.42 28.74
C LEU A 14 -6.93 -0.90 29.17
N ASP A 15 -5.64 -0.85 29.47
CA ASP A 15 -4.91 -2.02 29.95
C ASP A 15 -5.44 -2.51 31.30
N ALA A 16 -5.83 -1.59 32.20
CA ALA A 16 -6.49 -1.94 33.45
C ALA A 16 -7.86 -2.61 33.22
N LEU A 17 -8.68 -2.07 32.31
CA LEU A 17 -9.97 -2.68 31.94
C LEU A 17 -9.82 -4.06 31.30
N PHE A 18 -8.79 -4.26 30.45
CA PHE A 18 -8.51 -5.57 29.87
C PHE A 18 -7.97 -6.57 30.89
N ALA A 19 -7.19 -6.12 31.87
CA ALA A 19 -6.72 -6.97 32.96
C ALA A 19 -7.89 -7.48 33.82
N GLU A 20 -8.85 -6.60 34.14
CA GLU A 20 -10.07 -6.98 34.86
C GLU A 20 -10.91 -7.98 34.05
N ALA A 21 -11.14 -7.72 32.77
CA ALA A 21 -11.89 -8.62 31.89
C ALA A 21 -11.25 -10.02 31.76
N ARG A 22 -9.92 -10.12 31.79
CA ARG A 22 -9.20 -11.42 31.81
C ARG A 22 -9.34 -12.14 33.14
N ALA A 23 -9.31 -11.40 34.26
CA ALA A 23 -9.47 -11.97 35.59
C ALA A 23 -10.88 -12.56 35.80
N THR A 24 -11.90 -11.95 35.18
CA THR A 24 -13.30 -12.40 35.25
C THR A 24 -13.75 -13.13 33.98
N ARG A 25 -12.87 -13.95 33.38
CA ARG A 25 -13.22 -14.68 32.17
C ARG A 25 -14.36 -15.68 32.46
N PRO A 26 -15.53 -15.56 31.80
CA PRO A 26 -16.58 -16.56 31.94
C PRO A 26 -16.14 -17.88 31.32
N GLU A 27 -16.51 -18.99 31.95
CA GLU A 27 -16.28 -20.31 31.38
C GLU A 27 -17.09 -20.48 30.09
N VAL A 28 -16.44 -21.02 29.06
CA VAL A 28 -17.10 -21.33 27.78
C VAL A 28 -17.90 -22.61 27.97
N PRO A 29 -19.23 -22.61 27.69
CA PRO A 29 -20.03 -23.83 27.81
C PRO A 29 -19.52 -24.94 26.88
N ASP A 30 -19.44 -26.17 27.37
CA ASP A 30 -18.92 -27.32 26.61
C ASP A 30 -19.62 -27.50 25.25
N ARG A 31 -20.94 -27.25 25.20
CA ARG A 31 -21.70 -27.33 23.95
C ARG A 31 -21.25 -26.31 22.91
N LEU A 32 -20.91 -25.10 23.34
CA LEU A 32 -20.41 -24.06 22.43
C LEU A 32 -19.04 -24.45 21.90
N MET A 33 -18.16 -24.97 22.77
CA MET A 33 -16.84 -25.47 22.35
C MET A 33 -16.96 -26.60 21.32
N GLN A 34 -17.86 -27.56 21.55
CA GLN A 34 -18.12 -28.66 20.62
C GLN A 34 -18.66 -28.15 19.27
N ALA A 35 -19.57 -27.18 19.29
CA ALA A 35 -20.09 -26.57 18.07
C ALA A 35 -18.98 -25.86 17.27
N ILE A 36 -18.12 -25.08 17.94
CA ILE A 36 -16.97 -24.42 17.31
C ILE A 36 -16.04 -25.45 16.68
N LEU A 37 -15.73 -26.54 17.40
CA LEU A 37 -14.85 -27.60 16.88
C LEU A 37 -15.45 -28.33 15.68
N ALA A 38 -16.77 -28.58 15.68
CA ALA A 38 -17.46 -29.21 14.56
C ALA A 38 -17.50 -28.30 13.33
N ASP A 39 -17.74 -27.00 13.53
CA ASP A 39 -17.72 -25.99 12.47
C ASP A 39 -16.31 -25.83 11.88
N ALA A 40 -15.29 -25.73 12.74
CA ALA A 40 -13.89 -25.67 12.33
C ALA A 40 -13.47 -26.92 11.56
N ALA A 41 -13.92 -28.12 11.95
CA ALA A 41 -13.65 -29.34 11.19
C ALA A 41 -14.27 -29.29 9.79
N THR A 42 -15.48 -28.73 9.68
CA THR A 42 -16.20 -28.57 8.41
C THR A 42 -15.46 -27.60 7.48
N GLU A 43 -15.03 -26.44 7.98
CA GLU A 43 -14.23 -25.49 7.22
C GLU A 43 -12.84 -26.02 6.86
N GLN A 44 -12.18 -26.73 7.79
CA GLN A 44 -10.89 -27.37 7.51
C GLN A 44 -11.00 -28.40 6.38
N THR A 45 -12.11 -29.11 6.25
CA THR A 45 -12.32 -30.01 5.10
C THR A 45 -12.52 -29.27 3.78
N GLN A 46 -13.09 -28.07 3.80
CA GLN A 46 -13.23 -27.24 2.60
C GLN A 46 -11.92 -26.57 2.18
N TRP A 47 -11.06 -26.26 3.14
CA TRP A 47 -9.78 -25.58 2.93
C TRP A 47 -8.60 -26.55 2.84
N GLN A 48 -8.83 -27.85 3.01
CA GLN A 48 -7.81 -28.85 2.76
C GLN A 48 -7.35 -28.71 1.31
N PRO A 49 -6.08 -28.32 1.07
CA PRO A 49 -5.59 -28.23 -0.29
C PRO A 49 -5.69 -29.64 -0.87
N GLU A 50 -6.44 -29.78 -1.96
CA GLU A 50 -6.47 -30.99 -2.79
C GLU A 50 -5.04 -31.52 -2.86
N SER A 51 -4.82 -32.71 -2.30
CA SER A 51 -3.50 -33.32 -2.06
C SER A 51 -2.54 -32.88 -3.16
N ALA A 52 -1.58 -32.01 -2.80
CA ALA A 52 -0.78 -31.28 -3.78
C ALA A 52 -0.35 -32.23 -4.91
N PRO A 53 -0.74 -31.98 -6.18
CA PRO A 53 -0.54 -32.95 -7.24
C PRO A 53 0.95 -33.28 -7.29
N LYS A 54 1.23 -34.59 -7.16
CA LYS A 54 2.56 -35.21 -7.13
C LYS A 54 3.50 -34.45 -8.06
N ARG A 55 4.38 -33.63 -7.46
CA ARG A 55 5.27 -32.61 -8.06
C ARG A 55 5.44 -32.81 -9.57
N ALA A 56 4.45 -32.33 -10.35
CA ALA A 56 4.63 -32.23 -11.79
C ALA A 56 5.80 -31.27 -12.00
N SER A 57 6.67 -31.57 -12.97
CA SER A 57 7.81 -30.71 -13.32
C SER A 57 7.29 -29.31 -13.70
N ARG A 58 7.16 -28.44 -12.69
CA ARG A 58 6.68 -27.07 -12.83
C ARG A 58 7.87 -26.24 -13.27
N GLY A 59 7.74 -25.59 -14.42
CA GLY A 59 8.75 -24.66 -14.94
C GLY A 59 9.09 -23.55 -13.93
N PRO A 60 10.19 -22.80 -14.14
CA PRO A 60 10.74 -21.88 -13.14
C PRO A 60 9.73 -20.82 -12.66
N ILE A 61 8.85 -20.35 -13.55
CA ILE A 61 7.80 -19.37 -13.25
C ILE A 61 6.76 -19.95 -12.27
N ALA A 62 6.35 -21.21 -12.47
CA ALA A 62 5.36 -21.86 -11.60
C ALA A 62 5.94 -22.15 -10.21
N LEU A 63 7.26 -22.30 -10.10
CA LEU A 63 7.96 -22.42 -8.82
C LEU A 63 8.02 -21.07 -8.08
N LEU A 64 8.27 -19.98 -8.81
CA LEU A 64 8.22 -18.62 -8.26
C LEU A 64 6.82 -18.25 -7.75
N VAL A 65 5.78 -18.54 -8.54
CA VAL A 65 4.38 -18.30 -8.15
C VAL A 65 4.01 -19.14 -6.92
N ALA A 66 4.43 -20.41 -6.88
CA ALA A 66 4.20 -21.26 -5.70
C ALA A 66 4.95 -20.75 -4.45
N ALA A 67 6.18 -20.25 -4.61
CA ALA A 67 6.96 -19.68 -3.51
C ALA A 67 6.37 -18.36 -2.97
N LEU A 68 5.71 -17.58 -3.83
CA LEU A 68 5.05 -16.32 -3.46
C LEU A 68 3.68 -16.50 -2.79
N GLY A 69 3.17 -17.74 -2.64
CA GLY A 69 1.85 -18.00 -2.05
C GLY A 69 0.77 -18.40 -3.07
N GLY A 70 1.14 -18.66 -4.32
CA GLY A 70 0.26 -19.14 -5.39
C GLY A 70 -0.42 -18.02 -6.17
N TRP A 71 -1.48 -18.39 -6.89
CA TRP A 71 -2.29 -17.47 -7.69
C TRP A 71 -2.86 -16.24 -6.95
N PRO A 72 -3.25 -16.27 -5.65
CA PRO A 72 -3.71 -15.05 -4.97
C PRO A 72 -2.62 -13.98 -4.85
N ALA A 73 -1.35 -14.37 -4.67
CA ALA A 73 -0.24 -13.43 -4.64
C ALA A 73 -0.01 -12.74 -6.00
N VAL A 74 -0.22 -13.48 -7.10
CA VAL A 74 -0.17 -12.92 -8.45
C VAL A 74 -1.30 -11.91 -8.67
N GLY A 75 -2.50 -12.20 -8.18
CA GLY A 75 -3.63 -11.27 -8.22
C GLY A 75 -3.32 -9.96 -7.50
N GLY A 76 -2.73 -10.02 -6.31
CA GLY A 76 -2.27 -8.84 -5.56
C GLY A 76 -1.22 -8.03 -6.32
N LEU A 77 -0.25 -8.70 -6.96
CA LEU A 77 0.80 -8.05 -7.76
C LEU A 77 0.22 -7.31 -8.97
N VAL A 78 -0.75 -7.92 -9.67
CA VAL A 78 -1.46 -7.27 -10.78
C VAL A 78 -2.25 -6.05 -10.30
N ALA A 79 -2.96 -6.17 -9.17
CA ALA A 79 -3.71 -5.06 -8.59
C ALA A 79 -2.79 -3.90 -8.17
N ALA A 80 -1.64 -4.18 -7.56
CA ALA A 80 -0.64 -3.18 -7.20
C ALA A 80 -0.07 -2.47 -8.45
N SER A 81 0.23 -3.21 -9.51
CA SER A 81 0.67 -2.63 -10.79
C SER A 81 -0.41 -1.75 -11.44
N CYS A 82 -1.68 -2.18 -11.43
CA CYS A 82 -2.80 -1.40 -11.95
C CYS A 82 -2.99 -0.10 -11.15
N THR A 83 -2.86 -0.19 -9.82
CA THR A 83 -2.93 0.95 -8.91
C THR A 83 -1.80 1.94 -9.19
N GLY A 84 -0.55 1.47 -9.34
CA GLY A 84 0.58 2.32 -9.71
C GLY A 84 0.39 3.01 -11.06
N LEU A 85 -0.14 2.29 -12.05
CA LEU A 85 -0.44 2.85 -13.36
C LEU A 85 -1.54 3.92 -13.30
N TRP A 86 -2.58 3.69 -12.50
CA TRP A 86 -3.66 4.65 -12.27
C TRP A 86 -3.15 5.98 -11.72
N PHE A 87 -2.29 5.94 -10.70
CA PHE A 87 -1.69 7.14 -10.13
C PHE A 87 -0.67 7.80 -11.07
N GLY A 88 0.09 7.01 -11.83
CA GLY A 88 1.07 7.54 -12.78
C GLY A 88 0.44 8.28 -13.97
N ILE A 89 -0.69 7.80 -14.49
CA ILE A 89 -1.36 8.41 -15.65
C ILE A 89 -2.07 9.73 -15.27
N ASN A 90 -2.54 9.88 -14.03
CA ASN A 90 -3.28 11.06 -13.56
C ASN A 90 -2.41 12.09 -12.81
N ALA A 91 -1.08 12.03 -12.96
CA ALA A 91 -0.15 12.88 -12.22
C ALA A 91 -0.31 14.41 -12.40
N PRO A 92 -0.73 14.98 -13.56
CA PRO A 92 -0.77 16.44 -13.67
C PRO A 92 -1.98 17.08 -12.96
N ASP A 93 -3.18 16.50 -13.03
CA ASP A 93 -4.38 17.17 -12.51
C ASP A 93 -4.51 17.09 -10.98
N LEU A 94 -3.92 16.06 -10.35
CA LEU A 94 -3.93 15.89 -8.89
C LEU A 94 -2.99 16.86 -8.15
N MET A 95 -2.00 17.43 -8.84
CA MET A 95 -1.07 18.41 -8.27
C MET A 95 -1.66 19.83 -8.31
N LEU A 96 -2.46 20.17 -9.32
CA LEU A 96 -2.98 21.53 -9.52
C LEU A 96 -4.27 21.83 -8.73
N ASP A 97 -5.03 20.82 -8.29
CA ASP A 97 -6.31 21.03 -7.58
C ASP A 97 -6.25 20.76 -6.07
N ALA A 98 -5.08 20.41 -5.53
CA ALA A 98 -4.89 20.19 -4.09
C ALA A 98 -4.88 21.54 -3.35
N PRO A 99 -5.89 21.87 -2.51
CA PRO A 99 -5.96 23.16 -1.81
C PRO A 99 -4.74 23.33 -0.89
N GLY A 100 -3.82 24.20 -1.28
CA GLY A 100 -2.59 24.49 -0.54
C GLY A 100 -1.30 24.24 -1.33
N LEU A 101 -1.32 23.37 -2.34
CA LEU A 101 -0.12 23.05 -3.15
C LEU A 101 0.25 24.20 -4.10
N GLN A 102 -0.73 24.93 -4.63
CA GLN A 102 -0.52 26.20 -5.35
C GLN A 102 0.25 27.25 -4.54
N THR A 103 0.10 27.25 -3.21
CA THR A 103 0.81 28.22 -2.35
C THR A 103 2.30 27.86 -2.26
N LEU A 104 2.62 26.55 -2.21
CA LEU A 104 3.98 26.04 -2.26
C LEU A 104 4.59 26.19 -3.66
N ALA A 105 3.82 26.00 -4.73
CA ALA A 105 4.28 26.23 -6.10
C ALA A 105 4.62 27.71 -6.36
N MET A 106 3.86 28.64 -5.78
CA MET A 106 4.17 30.07 -5.83
C MET A 106 5.39 30.47 -4.99
N THR A 107 5.71 29.72 -3.93
CA THR A 107 6.90 29.99 -3.09
C THR A 107 8.15 29.24 -3.54
N GLY A 108 8.01 28.14 -4.28
CA GLY A 108 9.09 27.34 -4.84
C GLY A 108 9.51 27.75 -6.27
N SER A 109 8.92 28.80 -6.82
CA SER A 109 9.37 29.43 -8.07
C SER A 109 10.70 30.15 -7.83
N GLU A 110 11.78 29.42 -7.63
CA GLU A 110 13.07 29.93 -8.06
C GLU A 110 13.01 30.00 -9.60
N THR A 111 13.07 31.22 -10.11
CA THR A 111 13.03 31.55 -11.53
C THR A 111 14.02 30.64 -12.26
N SER A 112 13.49 29.72 -13.06
CA SER A 112 14.26 28.90 -13.98
C SER A 112 15.05 29.81 -14.93
N ASP A 113 16.33 30.03 -14.64
CA ASP A 113 17.31 30.79 -15.45
C ASP A 113 17.55 30.19 -16.87
N TYR A 114 16.74 29.23 -17.30
CA TYR A 114 16.84 28.53 -18.57
C TYR A 114 16.16 29.27 -19.73
N GLU A 115 15.31 30.27 -19.49
CA GLU A 115 14.69 31.06 -20.57
C GLU A 115 15.63 32.11 -21.20
N VAL A 116 16.73 32.47 -20.52
CA VAL A 116 17.66 33.50 -21.02
C VAL A 116 18.49 33.00 -22.22
N TYR A 117 18.66 31.69 -22.38
CA TYR A 117 19.46 31.11 -23.47
C TYR A 117 18.72 30.95 -24.80
N GLU A 118 17.38 31.00 -24.82
CA GLU A 118 16.58 30.94 -26.06
C GLU A 118 16.51 32.28 -26.80
N THR A 119 17.04 33.37 -26.22
CA THR A 119 17.01 34.73 -26.81
C THR A 119 18.27 35.08 -27.62
N PHE A 120 19.24 34.17 -27.74
CA PHE A 120 20.26 34.32 -28.78
C PHE A 120 19.69 33.76 -30.07
N ASP A 121 19.13 34.67 -30.87
CA ASP A 121 18.67 34.38 -32.23
C ASP A 121 19.84 33.83 -33.06
N LEU A 122 19.93 32.50 -33.06
CA LEU A 122 20.96 31.73 -33.76
C LEU A 122 20.86 31.94 -35.27
N ALA A 123 19.72 32.43 -35.77
CA ALA A 123 19.54 32.83 -37.16
C ALA A 123 20.31 34.12 -37.48
N THR A 124 20.48 35.04 -36.54
CA THR A 124 21.27 36.27 -36.74
C THR A 124 22.77 35.95 -36.81
N VAL A 125 23.28 35.06 -35.95
CA VAL A 125 24.71 34.64 -35.98
C VAL A 125 25.04 33.84 -37.24
N LEU A 126 24.12 32.99 -37.72
CA LEU A 126 24.31 32.25 -38.99
C LEU A 126 24.20 33.14 -40.24
N ALA A 127 23.45 34.25 -40.16
CA ALA A 127 23.35 35.21 -41.25
C ALA A 127 24.62 36.06 -41.41
N GLU A 128 25.37 36.29 -40.33
CA GLU A 128 26.60 37.09 -40.34
C GLU A 128 27.80 36.34 -40.95
N ASP A 129 27.81 35.00 -40.91
CA ASP A 129 28.88 34.17 -41.50
C ASP A 129 28.73 33.97 -43.04
N LEU A 130 27.67 34.54 -43.64
CA LEU A 130 27.34 34.41 -45.06
C LEU A 130 27.50 35.71 -45.87
N GLN A 131 28.08 36.77 -45.28
CA GLN A 131 28.52 38.00 -45.97
C GLN A 131 30.04 38.11 -46.04
#